data_AF-U3U875-F1
#
_entry.id   AF-U3U875-F1
#
_cell.length_a   1.000
_cell.length_b   1.000
_cell.length_c   1.000
_cell.angle_alpha   90.00
_cell.angle_beta   90.00
_cell.angle_gamma   90.00
#
_symmetry.space_group_name_H-M   'P 1'
#
loop_
_entity.id
_entity.type
_entity.pdbx_description
1 polymer ?
#
loop_
_entity_poly.entity_id
_entity_poly.type
_entity_poly.pdbx_seq_one_letter_code
_entity_poly.pdbx_strand_id
1 'polypeptide(L)' 'MIKSVLVVCVGNICRSPTGERLFKRAVPHTRIASAGLGALKGHPADKTASAVAAEHGVSLDVMRLSS' A
#
# COMPACT_ATOMS: atom_id res chain seq x y z
N MET A 1 21.56 3.06 8.43
CA MET A 1 20.15 2.86 8.88
C MET A 1 19.21 3.25 7.74
N ILE A 2 18.14 2.49 7.50
CA ILE A 2 17.18 2.76 6.40
C ILE A 2 16.18 3.84 6.83
N LYS A 3 16.06 4.90 6.03
CA LYS A 3 15.14 6.03 6.29
C LYS A 3 13.83 5.94 5.52
N SER A 4 13.81 5.21 4.41
CA SER A 4 12.66 5.10 3.51
C SER A 4 12.57 3.75 2.83
N VAL A 5 11.34 3.28 2.60
CA VAL A 5 11.04 2.04 1.90
C VAL A 5 9.96 2.31 0.86
N LEU A 6 10.16 1.81 -0.36
CA LEU A 6 9.16 1.80 -1.44
C LEU A 6 8.74 0.36 -1.70
N VAL A 7 7.47 0.04 -1.43
CA VAL A 7 6.90 -1.28 -1.69
C VAL A 7 6.37 -1.32 -3.11
N VAL A 8 6.85 -2.23 -3.95
CA VAL A 8 6.50 -2.28 -5.39
C VAL A 8 5.79 -3.58 -5.72
N CYS A 9 4.71 -3.50 -6.51
CA CYS A 9 4.10 -4.65 -7.17
C CYS A 9 3.78 -4.31 -8.64
N VAL A 10 2.91 -5.08 -9.31
CA VAL A 10 2.51 -4.77 -10.69
C VAL A 10 1.47 -3.64 -10.73
N GLY A 11 0.24 -3.90 -10.27
CA GLY A 11 -0.88 -2.96 -10.44
C GLY A 11 -1.04 -1.87 -9.38
N ASN A 12 -0.25 -1.91 -8.29
CA ASN A 12 -0.37 -1.04 -7.11
C ASN A 12 -1.74 -1.08 -6.38
N ILE A 13 -2.58 -2.08 -6.60
CA ILE A 13 -3.93 -2.14 -5.99
C ILE A 13 -4.15 -3.27 -4.98
N CYS A 14 -3.23 -4.25 -4.88
CA CYS A 14 -3.35 -5.37 -3.92
C CYS A 14 -2.15 -5.43 -2.97
N ARG A 15 -1.02 -5.94 -3.45
CA ARG A 15 0.14 -6.31 -2.63
C ARG A 15 0.87 -5.12 -2.01
N SER A 16 1.20 -4.12 -2.84
CA SER A 16 2.00 -2.99 -2.37
C SER A 16 1.24 -2.04 -1.44
N PRO A 17 -0.08 -1.75 -1.63
CA PRO A 17 -0.86 -1.03 -0.61
C PRO A 17 -0.93 -1.75 0.73
N THR A 18 -1.17 -3.07 0.73
CA THR A 18 -1.18 -3.86 1.97
C THR A 18 0.17 -3.81 2.68
N GLY A 19 1.26 -4.03 1.94
CA GLY A 19 2.62 -3.93 2.48
C GLY A 19 2.92 -2.55 3.06
N GLU A 20 2.55 -1.47 2.36
CA GLU A 20 2.74 -0.10 2.85
C GLU A 20 2.08 0.12 4.21
N ARG A 21 0.82 -0.31 4.38
CA ARG A 21 0.08 -0.14 5.64
C ARG A 21 0.67 -0.97 6.77
N LEU A 22 1.05 -2.22 6.49
CA LEU A 22 1.69 -3.09 7.47
C LEU A 22 3.04 -2.52 7.92
N PHE A 23 3.87 -2.04 7.00
CA PHE A 23 5.13 -1.39 7.35
C PHE A 23 4.92 -0.09 8.13
N LYS A 24 3.94 0.76 7.77
CA LYS A 24 3.63 1.96 8.55
C LYS A 24 3.25 1.64 10.00
N ARG A 25 2.60 0.49 10.25
CA ARG A 25 2.29 0.01 11.60
C ARG A 25 3.51 -0.55 12.32
N ALA A 26 4.36 -1.30 11.62
CA ALA A 26 5.52 -1.96 12.23
C ALA A 26 6.70 -1.01 12.49
N VAL A 27 6.92 -0.01 11.63
CA VAL A 27 8.04 0.93 11.68
C VAL A 27 7.55 2.38 11.48
N PRO A 28 6.86 2.96 12.49
CA PRO A 28 6.14 4.23 12.34
C PRO A 28 7.03 5.44 12.04
N HIS A 29 8.33 5.35 12.31
CA HIS A 29 9.30 6.43 12.08
C HIS A 29 10.02 6.34 10.72
N THR A 30 9.73 5.31 9.92
CA THR A 30 10.30 5.15 8.58
C THR A 30 9.33 5.68 7.52
N ARG A 31 9.84 6.38 6.51
CA ARG A 31 9.00 6.83 5.38
C ARG A 31 8.65 5.65 4.50
N ILE A 32 7.38 5.23 4.50
CA ILE A 32 6.88 4.12 3.67
C ILE A 32 5.94 4.64 2.59
N ALA A 33 6.16 4.21 1.35
CA ALA A 33 5.28 4.45 0.21
C ALA A 33 5.11 3.16 -0.61
N SER A 34 4.14 3.15 -1.54
CA SER A 34 3.96 2.07 -2.51
C SER A 34 3.91 2.58 -3.95
N ALA A 35 4.26 1.72 -4.90
CA ALA A 35 4.15 1.96 -6.33
C ALA A 35 3.81 0.67 -7.09
N GLY A 36 3.56 0.80 -8.40
CA GLY A 36 3.33 -0.32 -9.32
C GLY A 36 4.09 -0.14 -10.63
N LEU A 37 4.67 -1.22 -11.15
CA LEU A 37 5.36 -1.25 -12.46
C LEU A 37 4.39 -0.98 -13.62
N GLY A 38 3.14 -1.40 -13.47
CA GLY A 38 2.02 -1.11 -14.37
C GLY A 38 0.84 -0.60 -13.55
N ALA A 39 1.09 0.45 -12.75
CA ALA A 39 0.11 0.96 -11.80
C ALA A 39 -1.20 1.35 -12.50
N LEU A 40 -2.31 0.84 -11.97
CA LEU A 40 -3.65 1.17 -12.45
C LEU A 40 -4.05 2.52 -11.85
N LYS A 41 -3.62 3.62 -12.48
CA LYS A 41 -3.85 4.97 -11.95
C LYS A 41 -5.34 5.26 -11.80
N GLY A 42 -5.71 5.90 -10.70
CA GLY A 42 -7.10 6.25 -10.38
C GLY A 42 -7.99 5.07 -9.94
N HIS A 43 -7.45 3.84 -9.90
CA HIS A 43 -8.19 2.70 -9.40
C HIS A 43 -8.06 2.60 -7.88
N PRO A 44 -9.15 2.29 -7.15
CA PRO A 44 -9.07 2.00 -5.74
C PRO A 44 -8.27 0.71 -5.49
N ALA A 45 -7.95 0.45 -4.22
CA ALA A 45 -7.48 -0.87 -3.82
C ALA A 45 -8.47 -1.95 -4.27
N ASP A 46 -7.95 -3.10 -4.67
CA ASP A 46 -8.74 -4.25 -5.09
C ASP A 46 -9.71 -4.66 -3.98
N LYS A 47 -10.93 -5.04 -4.35
CA LYS A 47 -11.97 -5.36 -3.36
C LYS A 47 -11.59 -6.53 -2.45
N THR A 48 -10.94 -7.55 -3.00
CA THR A 48 -10.51 -8.72 -2.23
C THR A 48 -9.37 -8.34 -1.29
N ALA A 49 -8.40 -7.56 -1.78
CA ALA A 49 -7.32 -7.05 -0.96
C ALA A 49 -7.83 -6.18 0.19
N SER A 50 -8.80 -5.29 -0.07
CA SER A 50 -9.43 -4.45 0.95
C SER A 50 -10.19 -5.27 1.98
N ALA A 51 -10.95 -6.28 1.56
CA ALA A 51 -11.68 -7.17 2.47
C ALA A 51 -10.71 -7.91 3.41
N VAL A 52 -9.69 -8.58 2.86
CA VAL A 52 -8.70 -9.32 3.65
C VAL A 52 -7.91 -8.39 4.57
N ALA A 53 -7.56 -7.18 4.12
CA ALA A 53 -6.88 -6.20 4.96
C ALA A 53 -7.78 -5.74 6.12
N ALA A 54 -9.06 -5.48 5.85
CA ALA A 54 -10.03 -5.08 6.87
C ALA A 54 -10.25 -6.16 7.93
N GLU A 55 -10.28 -7.44 7.54
CA GLU A 55 -10.32 -8.58 8.47
C GLU A 55 -9.15 -8.58 9.47
N HIS A 56 -8.01 -7.99 9.08
CA HIS A 56 -6.81 -7.86 9.91
C HIS A 56 -6.65 -6.46 10.53
N GLY A 57 -7.70 -5.62 10.50
CA GLY A 57 -7.70 -4.28 11.07
C GLY A 57 -6.86 -3.26 10.29
N VAL A 58 -6.68 -3.46 8.98
CA VAL A 58 -5.92 -2.58 8.09
C VAL A 58 -6.85 -1.99 7.03
N SER A 59 -7.00 -0.67 7.01
CA SER A 59 -7.73 0.01 5.93
C SER A 59 -6.79 0.38 4.77
N LEU A 60 -7.26 0.11 3.54
CA LEU A 60 -6.61 0.50 2.29
C LEU A 60 -7.24 1.77 1.67
N ASP A 61 -8.22 2.41 2.33
CA ASP A 61 -9.10 3.47 1.78
C ASP A 61 -8.46 4.84 1.49
N VAL A 62 -7.13 4.94 1.50
CA VAL A 62 -6.45 6.21 1.21
C VAL A 62 -5.39 5.99 0.16
N MET A 63 -5.82 5.64 -1.06
CA MET A 63 -4.96 5.61 -2.23
C MET A 63 -5.20 6.88 -3.06
N ARG A 64 -4.67 8.02 -2.59
CA ARG A 64 -4.38 9.14 -3.51
C ARG A 64 -3.02 8.83 -4.12
N LEU A 65 -3.01 8.30 -5.34
CA LEU A 65 -1.79 8.29 -6.15
C LEU A 65 -1.31 9.74 -6.26
N SER A 66 -0.22 10.07 -5.56
CA SER A 66 0.49 11.31 -5.82
C SER A 66 1.10 11.18 -7.21
N SER A 67 0.82 12.19 -8.04
CA SER A 67 1.40 12.42 -9.36
C SER A 67 2.92 12.26 -9.36
#